data_AF-A0A480A823-F1
#
_entry.id   AF-A0A480A823-F1
#
_cell.length_a   1.000
_cell.length_b   1.000
_cell.length_c   1.000
_cell.angle_alpha   90.00
_cell.angle_beta   90.00
_cell.angle_gamma   90.00
#
_symmetry.space_group_name_H-M   'P 1'
#
loop_
_entity.id
_entity.type
_entity.pdbx_description
1 polymer ?
#
loop_
_entity_poly.entity_id
_entity_poly.type
_entity_poly.pdbx_seq_one_letter_code
_entity_poly.pdbx_strand_id
1 'polypeptide(L)'
;MSRSLRVRHDCIAKVKLAVTDNGYPNQRVLARDTGLSLSTISNFLTGKPVSYHSFERMCRILNLDWQEITTNIQVISTLPHTHKYAKKKPNSNQFLDWGTAIDISEFYGYSQELTQLQSWILEDGCRLLGLFGMGGVGKTTLATQLAKQIQDQFDYVFWRSVPTILSFDEMITDMLSLVSNYKESKPDINRVMYYLRTRRCLIILDDIEIVLDKFDSKYNHFIQIIAETNHQSCLIFTSRNQPIEFSLLENWSSSVRSLKLFGSLVVAFSLIQSKQLLGTEQQKYELCDLCDNNPLKIKIVVNAIIKLFNGDIDKYLTHTAS
;
A
#
# COMPACT_ATOMS: atom_id res chain seq x y z
N MET A 1 9.79 -23.62 -2.81
CA MET A 1 9.03 -24.73 -2.18
C MET A 1 7.75 -24.14 -1.61
N SER A 2 6.59 -24.51 -2.18
CA SER A 2 5.27 -24.09 -1.72
C SER A 2 5.04 -24.63 -0.31
N ARG A 3 5.01 -23.75 0.69
CA ARG A 3 4.68 -24.16 2.06
C ARG A 3 3.18 -24.49 2.09
N SER A 4 2.86 -25.76 2.34
CA SER A 4 1.48 -26.19 2.57
C SER A 4 1.06 -25.83 3.99
N LEU A 5 -0.10 -25.20 4.14
CA LEU A 5 -0.70 -24.83 5.43
C LEU A 5 -1.86 -25.78 5.76
N ARG A 6 -2.15 -25.95 7.05
CA ARG A 6 -3.31 -26.70 7.54
C ARG A 6 -3.97 -25.98 8.70
N VAL A 7 -5.29 -26.11 8.81
CA VAL A 7 -6.07 -25.57 9.92
C VAL A 7 -5.74 -26.38 11.17
N ARG A 8 -5.51 -25.73 12.32
CA ARG A 8 -5.32 -26.43 13.58
C ARG A 8 -6.57 -27.22 13.96
N HIS A 9 -6.39 -28.37 14.57
CA HIS A 9 -7.52 -29.26 14.89
C HIS A 9 -8.57 -28.59 15.81
N ASP A 10 -8.14 -27.75 16.75
CA ASP A 10 -9.00 -26.96 17.65
C ASP A 10 -9.80 -25.87 16.92
N CYS A 11 -9.33 -25.40 15.75
CA CYS A 11 -10.01 -24.37 14.97
C CYS A 11 -10.97 -24.93 13.90
N ILE A 12 -10.99 -26.24 13.64
CA ILE A 12 -11.82 -26.83 12.57
C ILE A 12 -13.31 -26.50 12.73
N ALA A 13 -13.82 -26.50 13.97
CA ALA A 13 -15.21 -26.13 14.25
C ALA A 13 -15.49 -24.65 13.91
N LYS A 14 -14.61 -23.73 14.32
CA LYS A 14 -14.68 -22.29 14.00
C LYS A 14 -14.71 -22.06 12.49
N VAL A 15 -13.83 -22.76 11.75
CA VAL A 15 -13.77 -22.64 10.29
C VAL A 15 -15.05 -23.15 9.61
N LYS A 16 -15.62 -24.27 10.08
CA LYS A 16 -16.88 -24.79 9.51
C LYS A 16 -18.08 -23.87 9.78
N LEU A 17 -18.13 -23.25 10.95
CA LEU A 17 -19.16 -22.24 11.26
C LEU A 17 -19.01 -21.00 10.37
N ALA A 18 -17.78 -20.54 10.14
CA ALA A 18 -17.53 -19.41 9.24
C ALA A 18 -18.01 -19.66 7.80
N VAL A 19 -18.02 -20.93 7.32
CA VAL A 19 -18.60 -21.26 6.01
C VAL A 19 -20.10 -20.94 5.98
N THR A 20 -20.85 -21.35 7.00
CA THR A 20 -22.29 -21.07 7.06
C THR A 20 -22.59 -19.61 7.34
N ASP A 21 -21.81 -18.96 8.21
CA ASP A 21 -22.01 -17.56 8.60
C ASP A 21 -21.77 -16.59 7.43
N ASN A 22 -20.88 -16.97 6.50
CA ASN A 22 -20.62 -16.20 5.27
C ASN A 22 -21.51 -16.64 4.08
N GLY A 23 -22.63 -17.34 4.35
CA GLY A 23 -23.65 -17.61 3.34
C GLY A 23 -23.32 -18.75 2.37
N TYR A 24 -22.40 -19.65 2.72
CA TYR A 24 -22.09 -20.83 1.90
C TYR A 24 -22.85 -22.07 2.40
N PRO A 25 -23.99 -22.45 1.79
CA PRO A 25 -24.81 -23.56 2.29
C PRO A 25 -24.15 -24.94 2.10
N ASN A 26 -23.16 -25.06 1.21
CA ASN A 26 -22.39 -26.27 1.01
C ASN A 26 -21.03 -25.99 0.33
N GLN A 27 -20.13 -26.98 0.37
CA GLN A 27 -18.76 -26.86 -0.18
C GLN A 27 -18.72 -26.58 -1.69
N ARG A 28 -19.77 -26.91 -2.47
CA ARG A 28 -19.79 -26.66 -3.92
C ARG A 28 -19.92 -25.18 -4.25
N VAL A 29 -20.72 -24.45 -3.47
CA VAL A 29 -20.86 -22.99 -3.64
C VAL A 29 -19.53 -22.32 -3.30
N LEU A 30 -18.92 -22.68 -2.18
CA LEU A 30 -17.62 -22.15 -1.78
C LEU A 30 -16.51 -22.48 -2.82
N ALA A 31 -16.50 -23.69 -3.37
CA ALA A 31 -15.56 -24.08 -4.43
C ALA A 31 -15.71 -23.23 -5.70
N ARG A 32 -16.95 -22.94 -6.10
CA ARG A 32 -17.25 -22.11 -7.28
C ARG A 32 -16.75 -20.68 -7.10
N ASP A 33 -17.02 -20.07 -5.96
CA ASP A 33 -16.67 -18.66 -5.69
C ASP A 33 -15.17 -18.47 -5.43
N THR A 34 -14.54 -19.46 -4.78
CA THR A 34 -13.08 -19.48 -4.59
C THR A 34 -12.32 -19.88 -5.86
N GLY A 35 -12.99 -20.43 -6.89
CA GLY A 35 -12.33 -21.01 -8.06
C GLY A 35 -11.40 -22.19 -7.72
N LEU A 36 -11.56 -22.82 -6.55
CA LEU A 36 -10.76 -23.94 -6.08
C LEU A 36 -11.49 -25.27 -6.30
N SER A 37 -10.72 -26.37 -6.37
CA SER A 37 -11.32 -27.70 -6.46
C SER A 37 -12.06 -28.07 -5.17
N LEU A 38 -13.12 -28.88 -5.30
CA LEU A 38 -13.86 -29.41 -4.15
C LEU A 38 -12.98 -30.18 -3.17
N SER A 39 -11.94 -30.88 -3.65
CA SER A 39 -10.99 -31.58 -2.78
C SER A 39 -10.12 -30.61 -2.00
N THR A 40 -9.73 -29.47 -2.58
CA THR A 40 -9.01 -28.39 -1.86
C THR A 40 -9.86 -27.80 -0.75
N ILE A 41 -11.15 -27.52 -1.02
CA ILE A 41 -12.09 -27.04 0.00
C ILE A 41 -12.25 -28.07 1.12
N SER A 42 -12.48 -29.34 0.77
CA SER A 42 -12.62 -30.43 1.73
C SER A 42 -11.35 -30.57 2.60
N ASN A 43 -10.17 -30.48 2.00
CA ASN A 43 -8.90 -30.57 2.73
C ASN A 43 -8.76 -29.44 3.74
N PHE A 44 -9.10 -28.20 3.39
CA PHE A 44 -9.07 -27.07 4.33
C PHE A 44 -10.05 -27.24 5.49
N LEU A 45 -11.30 -27.62 5.21
CA LEU A 45 -12.35 -27.82 6.22
C LEU A 45 -12.12 -29.05 7.12
N THR A 46 -11.18 -29.91 6.77
CA THR A 46 -10.81 -31.11 7.55
C THR A 46 -9.43 -31.03 8.18
N GLY A 47 -8.73 -29.88 8.05
CA GLY A 47 -7.39 -29.69 8.61
C GLY A 47 -6.29 -30.48 7.89
N LYS A 48 -6.52 -30.89 6.64
CA LYS A 48 -5.47 -31.45 5.76
C LYS A 48 -4.67 -30.32 5.11
N PRO A 49 -3.39 -30.56 4.76
CA PRO A 49 -2.56 -29.54 4.11
C PRO A 49 -3.12 -29.09 2.76
N VAL A 50 -3.12 -27.78 2.54
CA VAL A 50 -3.43 -27.12 1.26
C VAL A 50 -2.35 -26.09 0.94
N SER A 51 -2.26 -25.63 -0.30
CA SER A 51 -1.28 -24.59 -0.66
C SER A 51 -1.54 -23.30 0.12
N TYR A 52 -0.47 -22.54 0.43
CA TYR A 52 -0.59 -21.22 1.07
C TYR A 52 -1.62 -20.33 0.38
N HIS A 53 -1.53 -20.18 -0.95
CA HIS A 53 -2.45 -19.34 -1.74
C HIS A 53 -3.91 -19.79 -1.61
N SER A 54 -4.15 -21.11 -1.64
CA SER A 54 -5.50 -21.65 -1.41
C SER A 54 -5.97 -21.36 0.02
N PHE A 55 -5.11 -21.52 1.02
CA PHE A 55 -5.40 -21.29 2.43
C PHE A 55 -5.79 -19.83 2.69
N GLU A 56 -4.97 -18.89 2.24
CA GLU A 56 -5.19 -17.46 2.39
C GLU A 56 -6.48 -17.02 1.68
N ARG A 57 -6.71 -17.51 0.46
CA ARG A 57 -7.93 -17.20 -0.30
C ARG A 57 -9.19 -17.67 0.43
N MET A 58 -9.16 -18.86 1.03
CA MET A 58 -10.28 -19.36 1.83
C MET A 58 -10.48 -18.52 3.11
N CYS A 59 -9.39 -18.13 3.78
CA CYS A 59 -9.48 -17.29 4.99
C CYS A 59 -10.05 -15.90 4.68
N ARG A 60 -9.62 -15.26 3.57
CA ARG A 60 -10.14 -13.96 3.13
C ARG A 60 -11.65 -14.00 2.87
N ILE A 61 -12.13 -15.02 2.16
CA ILE A 61 -13.55 -15.18 1.81
C ILE A 61 -14.40 -15.50 3.03
N LEU A 62 -13.86 -16.27 3.97
CA LEU A 62 -14.56 -16.66 5.20
C LEU A 62 -14.38 -15.65 6.35
N ASN A 63 -13.74 -14.51 6.09
CA ASN A 63 -13.40 -13.48 7.07
C ASN A 63 -12.68 -14.05 8.32
N LEU A 64 -11.70 -14.91 8.08
CA LEU A 64 -10.87 -15.55 9.10
C LEU A 64 -9.44 -15.03 9.02
N ASP A 65 -8.81 -14.85 10.18
CA ASP A 65 -7.37 -14.65 10.25
C ASP A 65 -6.65 -16.01 10.12
N TRP A 66 -5.88 -16.17 9.05
CA TRP A 66 -5.14 -17.41 8.78
C TRP A 66 -4.03 -17.67 9.82
N GLN A 67 -3.49 -16.62 10.46
CA GLN A 67 -2.44 -16.74 11.48
C GLN A 67 -3.02 -17.32 12.78
N GLU A 68 -4.27 -16.97 13.11
CA GLU A 68 -4.97 -17.48 14.28
C GLU A 68 -5.34 -18.96 14.17
N ILE A 69 -5.54 -19.47 12.96
CA ILE A 69 -6.11 -20.82 12.74
C ILE A 69 -5.12 -21.84 12.16
N THR A 70 -3.85 -21.48 11.98
CA THR A 70 -2.79 -22.39 11.49
C THR A 70 -1.90 -22.91 12.62
N THR A 71 -1.27 -24.08 12.42
CA THR A 71 -0.36 -24.68 13.40
C THR A 71 0.93 -23.87 13.52
N ASN A 72 1.29 -23.47 14.75
CA ASN A 72 2.43 -22.63 15.13
C ASN A 72 3.65 -22.77 14.20
N ILE A 73 3.82 -21.78 13.32
CA ILE A 73 5.14 -21.41 12.82
C ILE A 73 5.81 -20.73 14.01
N GLN A 74 6.93 -21.28 14.47
CA GLN A 74 7.75 -20.67 15.52
C GLN A 74 7.96 -19.19 15.21
N VAL A 75 7.53 -18.36 16.17
CA VAL A 75 7.88 -16.96 16.27
C VAL A 75 9.40 -16.89 16.43
N ILE A 76 10.10 -16.63 15.33
CA ILE A 76 11.39 -15.95 15.38
C ILE A 76 11.15 -14.60 14.75
N SER A 77 11.16 -13.59 15.62
CA SER A 77 11.45 -12.20 15.32
C SER A 77 12.52 -12.09 14.22
N THR A 78 12.07 -11.98 12.98
CA THR A 78 12.86 -11.52 11.85
C THR A 78 11.90 -10.80 10.92
N LEU A 79 12.35 -9.64 10.47
CA LEU A 79 11.80 -8.73 9.46
C LEU A 79 10.70 -9.36 8.58
N PRO A 80 9.63 -8.60 8.26
CA PRO A 80 8.49 -9.10 7.50
C PRO A 80 9.00 -9.86 6.28
N HIS A 81 8.60 -11.13 6.20
CA HIS A 81 8.95 -12.02 5.10
C HIS A 81 8.52 -11.37 3.79
N THR A 82 9.51 -10.76 3.13
CA THR A 82 9.47 -10.46 1.71
C THR A 82 8.99 -11.72 1.01
N HIS A 83 7.89 -11.60 0.25
CA HIS A 83 7.74 -12.43 -0.93
C HIS A 83 9.10 -12.34 -1.64
N LYS A 84 9.78 -13.49 -1.81
CA LYS A 84 11.05 -13.55 -2.50
C LYS A 84 10.80 -13.22 -3.97
N TYR A 85 10.60 -11.94 -4.29
CA TYR A 85 11.17 -11.38 -5.50
C TYR A 85 12.64 -11.75 -5.40
N ALA A 86 13.13 -12.57 -6.32
CA ALA A 86 14.55 -12.79 -6.41
C ALA A 86 15.18 -11.40 -6.45
N LYS A 87 15.96 -11.03 -5.43
CA LYS A 87 16.78 -9.82 -5.47
C LYS A 87 17.60 -9.98 -6.73
N LYS A 88 17.19 -9.32 -7.82
CA LYS A 88 18.08 -9.10 -8.95
C LYS A 88 19.29 -8.43 -8.33
N LYS A 89 20.50 -8.86 -8.72
CA LYS A 89 21.70 -8.09 -8.38
C LYS A 89 21.40 -6.63 -8.75
N PRO A 90 21.70 -5.64 -7.89
CA PRO A 90 21.44 -4.25 -8.20
C PRO A 90 21.98 -3.98 -9.60
N ASN A 91 21.10 -3.54 -10.49
CA ASN A 91 21.47 -3.31 -11.87
C ASN A 91 22.54 -2.22 -11.83
N SER A 92 23.74 -2.45 -12.35
CA SER A 92 24.84 -1.47 -12.26
C SER A 92 24.51 -0.14 -12.94
N ASN A 93 23.43 -0.11 -13.71
CA ASN A 93 22.90 1.05 -14.42
C ASN A 93 21.55 1.55 -13.85
N GLN A 94 21.20 1.18 -12.61
CA GLN A 94 20.01 1.69 -11.96
C GLN A 94 20.21 3.17 -11.57
N PHE A 95 19.21 3.99 -11.84
CA PHE A 95 19.19 5.40 -11.46
C PHE A 95 18.06 5.67 -10.46
N LEU A 96 18.40 6.22 -9.30
CA LEU A 96 17.47 6.49 -8.21
C LEU A 96 17.49 7.98 -7.92
N ASP A 97 16.37 8.65 -8.16
CA ASP A 97 16.17 10.04 -7.80
C ASP A 97 14.97 10.16 -6.87
N TRP A 98 15.30 10.34 -5.60
CA TRP A 98 14.34 10.45 -4.52
C TRP A 98 13.80 11.86 -4.31
N GLY A 99 14.32 12.89 -5.00
CA GLY A 99 13.88 14.27 -4.84
C GLY A 99 13.73 14.69 -3.36
N THR A 100 12.54 15.16 -3.00
CA THR A 100 12.16 15.55 -1.63
C THR A 100 11.46 14.45 -0.82
N ALA A 101 11.69 13.17 -1.17
CA ALA A 101 11.07 12.04 -0.50
C ALA A 101 11.33 12.06 1.01
N ILE A 102 10.28 11.78 1.78
CA ILE A 102 10.36 11.77 3.23
C ILE A 102 11.24 10.62 3.73
N ASP A 103 11.90 10.84 4.87
CA ASP A 103 12.54 9.74 5.58
C ASP A 103 11.49 8.80 6.18
N ILE A 104 11.74 7.51 6.01
CA ILE A 104 10.88 6.40 6.41
C ILE A 104 11.69 5.36 7.21
N SER A 105 12.78 5.81 7.85
CA SER A 105 13.56 5.02 8.80
C SER A 105 12.68 4.41 9.90
N GLU A 106 11.67 5.15 10.36
CA GLU A 106 10.59 4.65 11.19
C GLU A 106 9.32 4.44 10.36
N PHE A 107 9.01 3.17 10.06
CA PHE A 107 7.82 2.78 9.32
C PHE A 107 7.04 1.71 10.09
N TYR A 108 5.74 1.91 10.25
CA TYR A 108 4.85 1.02 10.98
C TYR A 108 3.67 0.61 10.10
N GLY A 109 3.12 -0.59 10.32
CA GLY A 109 1.89 -1.05 9.70
C GLY A 109 1.93 -1.22 8.17
N TYR A 110 0.76 -1.10 7.56
CA TYR A 110 0.49 -1.19 6.11
C TYR A 110 1.01 -2.43 5.37
N SER A 111 1.26 -3.55 6.08
CA SER A 111 1.84 -4.75 5.47
C SER A 111 0.93 -5.37 4.40
N GLN A 112 -0.38 -5.33 4.62
CA GLN A 112 -1.37 -5.85 3.67
C GLN A 112 -1.44 -4.98 2.41
N GLU A 113 -1.51 -3.66 2.59
CA GLU A 113 -1.53 -2.67 1.52
C GLU A 113 -0.25 -2.76 0.70
N LEU A 114 0.93 -2.79 1.33
CA LEU A 114 2.20 -2.96 0.64
C LEU A 114 2.23 -4.24 -0.20
N THR A 115 1.78 -5.37 0.36
CA THR A 115 1.75 -6.65 -0.36
C THR A 115 0.83 -6.58 -1.58
N GLN A 116 -0.35 -5.99 -1.43
CA GLN A 116 -1.30 -5.80 -2.53
C GLN A 116 -0.73 -4.89 -3.62
N LEU A 117 -0.17 -3.74 -3.25
CA LEU A 117 0.40 -2.79 -4.18
C LEU A 117 1.61 -3.38 -4.93
N GLN A 118 2.44 -4.17 -4.26
CA GLN A 118 3.54 -4.90 -4.90
C GLN A 118 3.03 -5.88 -5.96
N SER A 119 2.04 -6.70 -5.63
CA SER A 119 1.45 -7.65 -6.59
C SER A 119 0.84 -6.92 -7.79
N TRP A 120 0.10 -5.83 -7.56
CA TRP A 120 -0.45 -5.02 -8.66
C TRP A 120 0.63 -4.50 -9.61
N ILE A 121 1.74 -3.97 -9.08
CA ILE A 121 2.78 -3.37 -9.91
C ILE A 121 3.68 -4.42 -10.57
N LEU A 122 4.06 -5.46 -9.84
CA LEU A 122 5.08 -6.40 -10.27
C LEU A 122 4.52 -7.61 -11.03
N GLU A 123 3.27 -7.99 -10.76
CA GLU A 123 2.65 -9.20 -11.29
C GLU A 123 1.52 -8.86 -12.27
N ASP A 124 0.60 -7.97 -11.89
CA ASP A 124 -0.56 -7.61 -12.73
C ASP A 124 -0.23 -6.62 -13.86
N GLY A 125 0.95 -6.00 -13.82
CA GLY A 125 1.35 -4.98 -14.79
C GLY A 125 0.55 -3.68 -14.65
N CYS A 126 0.29 -3.25 -13.40
CA CYS A 126 -0.29 -1.95 -13.11
C CYS A 126 0.64 -0.82 -13.63
N ARG A 127 0.13 -0.03 -14.55
CA ARG A 127 0.80 1.11 -15.21
C ARG A 127 0.49 2.43 -14.52
N LEU A 128 -0.69 2.54 -13.92
CA LEU A 128 -1.14 3.72 -13.19
C LEU A 128 -1.80 3.32 -11.87
N LEU A 129 -1.23 3.80 -10.77
CA LEU A 129 -1.71 3.53 -9.42
C LEU A 129 -2.06 4.84 -8.70
N GLY A 130 -3.33 4.99 -8.31
CA GLY A 130 -3.79 6.09 -7.48
C GLY A 130 -3.85 5.71 -6.00
N LEU A 131 -3.19 6.45 -5.12
CA LEU A 131 -3.34 6.32 -3.67
C LEU A 131 -4.18 7.48 -3.14
N PHE A 132 -5.36 7.16 -2.61
CA PHE A 132 -6.36 8.13 -2.15
C PHE A 132 -6.60 8.04 -0.65
N GLY A 133 -7.20 9.05 -0.03
CA GLY A 133 -7.52 9.05 1.39
C GLY A 133 -7.29 10.40 2.07
N MET A 134 -7.81 10.54 3.28
CA MET A 134 -7.76 11.83 3.99
C MET A 134 -6.34 12.37 4.22
N GLY A 135 -6.23 13.66 4.53
CA GLY A 135 -4.96 14.26 4.93
C GLY A 135 -4.35 13.52 6.13
N GLY A 136 -3.03 13.31 6.11
CA GLY A 136 -2.31 12.71 7.24
C GLY A 136 -2.44 11.20 7.42
N VAL A 137 -3.23 10.49 6.60
CA VAL A 137 -3.43 9.02 6.72
C VAL A 137 -2.23 8.17 6.29
N GLY A 138 -1.13 8.77 5.83
CA GLY A 138 0.11 8.05 5.50
C GLY A 138 0.32 7.70 4.02
N LYS A 139 -0.43 8.29 3.07
CA LYS A 139 -0.29 8.01 1.62
C LYS A 139 1.15 8.20 1.10
N THR A 140 1.76 9.34 1.40
CA THR A 140 3.15 9.67 1.03
C THR A 140 4.13 8.66 1.62
N THR A 141 3.93 8.28 2.88
CA THR A 141 4.74 7.26 3.57
C THR A 141 4.60 5.89 2.90
N LEU A 142 3.38 5.48 2.58
CA LEU A 142 3.10 4.22 1.90
C LEU A 142 3.71 4.18 0.49
N ALA A 143 3.54 5.24 -0.30
CA ALA A 143 4.13 5.36 -1.64
C ALA A 143 5.65 5.26 -1.61
N THR A 144 6.27 5.97 -0.66
CA THR A 144 7.74 6.00 -0.51
C THR A 144 8.27 4.64 -0.05
N GLN A 145 7.62 4.01 0.92
CA GLN A 145 8.01 2.67 1.39
C GLN A 145 7.85 1.62 0.30
N LEU A 146 6.72 1.64 -0.43
CA LEU A 146 6.49 0.77 -1.56
C LEU A 146 7.60 0.92 -2.61
N ALA A 147 7.89 2.17 -3.00
CA ALA A 147 8.95 2.46 -3.96
C ALA A 147 10.30 1.91 -3.51
N LYS A 148 10.69 2.09 -2.23
CA LYS A 148 11.95 1.54 -1.70
C LYS A 148 11.98 0.00 -1.72
N GLN A 149 10.83 -0.66 -1.53
CA GLN A 149 10.75 -2.12 -1.54
C GLN A 149 10.82 -2.71 -2.96
N ILE A 150 10.35 -1.97 -3.97
CA ILE A 150 10.29 -2.47 -5.35
C ILE A 150 11.33 -1.83 -6.29
N GLN A 151 12.10 -0.85 -5.83
CA GLN A 151 13.05 -0.09 -6.66
C GLN A 151 13.96 -0.99 -7.51
N ASP A 152 14.46 -2.10 -6.93
CA ASP A 152 15.37 -3.05 -7.60
C ASP A 152 14.75 -3.76 -8.82
N GLN A 153 13.44 -3.62 -9.01
CA GLN A 153 12.71 -4.13 -10.18
C GLN A 153 12.58 -3.09 -11.30
N PHE A 154 13.10 -1.89 -11.11
CA PHE A 154 13.05 -0.77 -12.04
C PHE A 154 14.45 -0.27 -12.37
N ASP A 155 14.65 0.14 -13.63
CA ASP A 155 15.89 0.75 -14.11
C ASP A 155 16.02 2.20 -13.60
N TYR A 156 14.88 2.89 -13.49
CA TYR A 156 14.79 4.28 -13.05
C TYR A 156 13.71 4.45 -11.99
N VAL A 157 14.00 5.20 -10.94
CA VAL A 157 13.01 5.65 -9.95
C VAL A 157 13.03 7.17 -9.91
N PHE A 158 11.87 7.79 -10.11
CA PHE A 158 11.67 9.24 -10.03
C PHE A 158 10.63 9.53 -8.96
N TRP A 159 11.02 10.25 -7.91
CA TRP A 159 10.10 10.68 -6.86
C TRP A 159 10.04 12.22 -6.84
N ARG A 160 8.85 12.77 -6.99
CA ARG A 160 8.62 14.23 -6.98
C ARG A 160 7.39 14.57 -6.14
N SER A 161 7.53 15.59 -5.30
CA SER A 161 6.39 16.24 -4.64
C SER A 161 5.89 17.35 -5.55
N VAL A 162 4.69 17.21 -6.10
CA VAL A 162 4.11 18.15 -7.07
C VAL A 162 4.03 19.59 -6.55
N PRO A 163 3.69 19.85 -5.27
CA PRO A 163 3.72 21.21 -4.72
C PRO A 163 5.11 21.88 -4.75
N THR A 164 6.19 21.13 -4.93
CA THR A 164 7.57 21.66 -4.98
C THR A 164 8.08 21.90 -6.41
N ILE A 165 7.32 21.52 -7.44
CA ILE A 165 7.69 21.64 -8.85
C ILE A 165 7.24 23.02 -9.37
N LEU A 166 8.09 23.77 -10.09
CA LEU A 166 7.70 25.09 -10.61
C LEU A 166 6.69 24.99 -11.77
N SER A 167 6.83 23.99 -12.65
CA SER A 167 5.88 23.73 -13.74
C SER A 167 5.89 22.28 -14.23
N PHE A 168 4.82 21.86 -14.93
CA PHE A 168 4.77 20.58 -15.61
C PHE A 168 5.92 20.38 -16.61
N ASP A 169 6.24 21.42 -17.38
CA ASP A 169 7.27 21.34 -18.42
C ASP A 169 8.66 21.12 -17.81
N GLU A 170 8.92 21.70 -16.64
CA GLU A 170 10.14 21.42 -15.88
C GLU A 170 10.20 19.99 -15.37
N MET A 171 9.10 19.45 -14.82
CA MET A 171 9.04 18.04 -14.39
C MET A 171 9.35 17.09 -15.55
N ILE A 172 8.77 17.33 -16.73
CA ILE A 172 9.03 16.52 -17.93
C ILE A 172 10.47 16.68 -18.38
N THR A 173 11.00 17.90 -18.39
CA THR A 173 12.40 18.17 -18.79
C THR A 173 13.38 17.48 -17.85
N ASP A 174 13.15 17.56 -16.54
CA ASP A 174 13.96 16.93 -15.52
C ASP A 174 13.97 15.40 -15.70
N MET A 175 12.79 14.77 -15.80
CA MET A 175 12.67 13.33 -16.05
C MET A 175 13.37 12.90 -17.35
N LEU A 176 13.17 13.64 -18.44
CA LEU A 176 13.81 13.38 -19.74
C LEU A 176 15.33 13.51 -19.67
N SER A 177 15.82 14.54 -19.00
CA SER A 177 17.25 14.75 -18.86
C SER A 177 17.88 13.57 -18.14
N LEU A 178 17.28 13.09 -17.06
CA LEU A 178 17.83 11.99 -16.27
C LEU A 178 17.77 10.65 -17.02
N VAL A 179 16.63 10.31 -17.62
CA VAL A 179 16.48 9.01 -18.33
C VAL A 179 17.28 8.95 -19.63
N SER A 180 17.58 10.09 -20.24
CA SER A 180 18.39 10.21 -21.46
C SER A 180 19.89 10.38 -21.22
N ASN A 181 20.35 10.39 -19.96
CA ASN A 181 21.71 10.78 -19.56
C ASN A 181 22.09 12.18 -20.08
N TYR A 182 21.22 13.15 -19.80
CA TYR A 182 21.30 14.58 -20.11
C TYR A 182 21.39 14.92 -21.60
N LYS A 183 20.91 14.03 -22.48
CA LYS A 183 20.86 14.27 -23.93
C LYS A 183 19.62 15.06 -24.36
N GLU A 184 18.58 15.05 -23.54
CA GLU A 184 17.32 15.76 -23.79
C GLU A 184 17.06 16.78 -22.70
N SER A 185 16.69 17.99 -23.11
CA SER A 185 16.52 19.14 -22.23
C SER A 185 15.29 19.97 -22.59
N LYS A 186 14.37 19.41 -23.37
CA LYS A 186 13.12 20.05 -23.77
C LYS A 186 11.94 19.18 -23.34
N PRO A 187 10.82 19.76 -22.90
CA PRO A 187 9.65 19.00 -22.50
C PRO A 187 9.02 18.33 -23.73
N ASP A 188 8.93 17.00 -23.72
CA ASP A 188 8.26 16.22 -24.76
C ASP A 188 7.67 14.91 -24.18
N ILE A 189 6.35 14.84 -24.08
CA ILE A 189 5.64 13.66 -23.57
C ILE A 189 5.91 12.43 -24.45
N ASN A 190 6.02 12.58 -25.77
CA ASN A 190 6.26 11.44 -26.67
C ASN A 190 7.63 10.81 -26.41
N ARG A 191 8.63 11.64 -26.09
CA ARG A 191 9.95 11.16 -25.68
C ARG A 191 9.89 10.48 -24.33
N VAL A 192 9.13 11.00 -23.36
CA VAL A 192 8.91 10.30 -22.08
C VAL A 192 8.33 8.92 -22.35
N MET A 193 7.28 8.82 -23.16
CA MET A 193 6.64 7.54 -23.49
C MET A 193 7.58 6.57 -24.23
N TYR A 194 8.45 7.07 -25.10
CA TYR A 194 9.51 6.26 -25.71
C TYR A 194 10.41 5.62 -24.63
N TYR A 195 10.82 6.38 -23.62
CA TYR A 195 11.62 5.84 -22.51
C TYR A 195 10.82 4.90 -21.61
N LEU A 196 9.57 5.22 -21.27
CA LEU A 196 8.73 4.32 -20.45
C LEU A 196 8.50 2.95 -21.09
N ARG A 197 8.56 2.87 -22.44
CA ARG A 197 8.50 1.63 -23.22
C ARG A 197 9.83 0.89 -23.24
N THR A 198 10.93 1.59 -23.44
CA THR A 198 12.27 1.00 -23.63
C THR A 198 13.04 0.77 -22.34
N ARG A 199 12.64 1.42 -21.25
CA ARG A 199 13.17 1.32 -19.89
C ARG A 199 12.03 1.03 -18.93
N ARG A 200 12.32 0.32 -17.84
CA ARG A 200 11.34 0.11 -16.77
C ARG A 200 11.48 1.20 -15.72
N CYS A 201 10.59 2.18 -15.74
CA CYS A 201 10.61 3.32 -14.83
C CYS A 201 9.51 3.23 -13.77
N LEU A 202 9.83 3.60 -12.53
CA LEU A 202 8.86 3.86 -11.47
C LEU A 202 8.81 5.35 -11.21
N ILE A 203 7.64 5.95 -11.39
CA ILE A 203 7.44 7.38 -11.17
C ILE A 203 6.48 7.55 -9.99
N ILE A 204 6.83 8.41 -9.05
CA ILE A 204 6.00 8.78 -7.91
C ILE A 204 5.76 10.29 -7.98
N LEU A 205 4.49 10.67 -8.14
CA LEU A 205 4.03 12.06 -8.06
C LEU A 205 3.20 12.23 -6.78
N ASP A 206 3.83 12.78 -5.74
CA ASP A 206 3.20 12.98 -4.45
C ASP A 206 2.42 14.30 -4.43
N ASP A 207 1.25 14.26 -3.81
CA ASP A 207 0.35 15.38 -3.53
C ASP A 207 -0.10 16.16 -4.79
N ILE A 208 -0.77 15.46 -5.72
CA ILE A 208 -1.22 16.04 -6.98
C ILE A 208 -2.54 16.84 -6.87
N GLU A 209 -3.08 17.00 -5.67
CA GLU A 209 -4.39 17.63 -5.38
C GLU A 209 -4.54 18.99 -6.05
N ILE A 210 -3.54 19.87 -5.87
CA ILE A 210 -3.54 21.25 -6.39
C ILE A 210 -3.69 21.29 -7.92
N VAL A 211 -3.16 20.28 -8.60
CA VAL A 211 -3.10 20.23 -10.06
C VAL A 211 -4.37 19.62 -10.65
N LEU A 212 -4.91 18.60 -9.99
CA LEU A 212 -6.20 18.01 -10.37
C LEU A 212 -7.34 19.03 -10.20
N ASP A 213 -7.36 19.77 -9.09
CA ASP A 213 -8.40 20.75 -8.79
C ASP A 213 -8.38 21.97 -9.72
N LYS A 214 -7.19 22.32 -10.25
CA LYS A 214 -7.04 23.41 -11.22
C LYS A 214 -7.37 22.99 -12.66
N PHE A 215 -7.80 21.75 -12.89
CA PHE A 215 -7.96 21.17 -14.23
C PHE A 215 -6.72 21.41 -15.10
N ASP A 216 -5.51 21.24 -14.55
CA ASP A 216 -4.31 21.36 -15.38
C ASP A 216 -4.31 20.25 -16.44
N SER A 217 -4.62 20.65 -17.67
CA SER A 217 -4.81 19.74 -18.78
C SER A 217 -3.55 18.96 -19.10
N LYS A 218 -2.35 19.46 -18.76
CA LYS A 218 -1.09 18.78 -19.07
C LYS A 218 -0.87 17.55 -18.19
N TYR A 219 -1.09 17.68 -16.88
CA TYR A 219 -0.98 16.55 -15.97
C TYR A 219 -2.06 15.50 -16.24
N ASN A 220 -3.30 15.93 -16.44
CA ASN A 220 -4.40 15.02 -16.79
C ASN A 220 -4.11 14.27 -18.10
N HIS A 221 -3.64 14.98 -19.12
CA HIS A 221 -3.26 14.37 -20.40
C HIS A 221 -2.10 13.38 -20.24
N PHE A 222 -1.08 13.72 -19.44
CA PHE A 222 0.05 12.82 -19.17
C PHE A 222 -0.38 11.54 -18.44
N ILE A 223 -1.19 11.68 -17.40
CA ILE A 223 -1.77 10.55 -16.65
C ILE A 223 -2.60 9.66 -17.59
N GLN A 224 -3.42 10.26 -18.45
CA GLN A 224 -4.23 9.53 -19.42
C GLN A 224 -3.37 8.73 -20.41
N ILE A 225 -2.33 9.35 -20.99
CA ILE A 225 -1.42 8.67 -21.92
C ILE A 225 -0.74 7.47 -21.24
N ILE A 226 -0.30 7.62 -19.99
CA ILE A 226 0.29 6.51 -19.22
C ILE A 226 -0.74 5.38 -19.01
N ALA A 227 -1.98 5.72 -18.63
CA ALA A 227 -3.02 4.73 -18.41
C ALA A 227 -3.35 3.91 -19.68
N GLU A 228 -3.41 4.58 -20.83
CA GLU A 228 -3.98 4.01 -22.06
C GLU A 228 -2.92 3.34 -22.96
N THR A 229 -1.64 3.70 -22.84
CA THR A 229 -0.61 3.20 -23.74
C THR A 229 0.17 2.01 -23.17
N ASN A 230 0.61 1.10 -24.03
CA ASN A 230 1.40 -0.05 -23.61
C ASN A 230 2.83 0.38 -23.26
N HIS A 231 3.27 0.02 -22.05
CA HIS A 231 4.62 0.20 -21.54
C HIS A 231 4.84 -0.67 -20.29
N GLN A 232 6.10 -0.83 -19.88
CA GLN A 232 6.48 -1.65 -18.72
C GLN A 232 6.71 -0.84 -17.43
N SER A 233 6.56 0.48 -17.52
CA SER A 233 6.73 1.42 -16.41
C SER A 233 5.46 1.57 -15.57
N CYS A 234 5.58 2.16 -14.38
CA CYS A 234 4.47 2.43 -13.48
C CYS A 234 4.53 3.86 -12.95
N LEU A 235 3.40 4.58 -12.99
CA LEU A 235 3.18 5.85 -12.31
C LEU A 235 2.33 5.62 -11.07
N ILE A 236 2.83 6.01 -9.92
CA ILE A 236 2.10 6.12 -8.66
C ILE A 236 1.85 7.59 -8.40
N PHE A 237 0.63 7.95 -8.00
CA PHE A 237 0.39 9.29 -7.47
C PHE A 237 -0.44 9.26 -6.19
N THR A 238 -0.32 10.31 -5.38
CA THR A 238 -1.12 10.48 -4.17
C THR A 238 -2.05 11.68 -4.29
N SER A 239 -3.29 11.53 -3.83
CA SER A 239 -4.28 12.62 -3.75
C SER A 239 -5.23 12.38 -2.60
N ARG A 240 -5.96 13.40 -2.14
CA ARG A 240 -7.00 13.21 -1.12
C ARG A 240 -8.21 12.46 -1.67
N ASN A 241 -8.66 12.88 -2.84
CA ASN A 241 -9.87 12.40 -3.47
C ASN A 241 -9.54 11.72 -4.80
N GLN A 242 -10.34 10.72 -5.15
CA GLN A 242 -10.26 10.05 -6.45
C GLN A 242 -11.10 10.84 -7.48
N PRO A 243 -10.47 11.37 -8.55
CA PRO A 243 -11.21 12.05 -9.60
C PRO A 243 -12.14 11.10 -10.37
N ILE A 244 -13.18 11.67 -10.99
CA ILE A 244 -14.13 10.91 -11.81
C ILE A 244 -13.41 10.32 -13.02
N GLU A 245 -12.53 11.10 -13.65
CA GLU A 245 -11.72 10.71 -14.81
C GLU A 245 -10.85 9.49 -14.50
N PHE A 246 -10.26 9.46 -13.30
CA PHE A 246 -9.50 8.29 -12.86
C PHE A 246 -10.40 7.05 -12.69
N SER A 247 -11.57 7.23 -12.08
CA SER A 247 -12.54 6.14 -11.89
C SER A 247 -13.01 5.56 -13.23
N LEU A 248 -13.16 6.40 -14.26
CA LEU A 248 -13.42 5.93 -15.62
C LEU A 248 -12.24 5.08 -16.12
N LEU A 249 -11.01 5.57 -16.04
CA LEU A 249 -9.83 4.80 -16.49
C LEU A 249 -9.70 3.44 -15.79
N GLU A 250 -9.92 3.40 -14.48
CA GLU A 250 -9.88 2.17 -13.68
C GLU A 250 -10.93 1.13 -14.10
N ASN A 251 -12.14 1.58 -14.43
CA ASN A 251 -13.23 0.70 -14.85
C ASN A 251 -12.98 0.04 -16.22
N TRP A 252 -12.19 0.69 -17.09
CA TRP A 252 -11.97 0.22 -18.47
C TRP A 252 -10.58 -0.35 -18.72
N SER A 253 -9.65 -0.24 -17.76
CA SER A 253 -8.27 -0.71 -17.90
C SER A 253 -7.80 -1.49 -16.67
N SER A 254 -7.48 -2.78 -16.85
CA SER A 254 -6.93 -3.62 -15.77
C SER A 254 -5.55 -3.17 -15.28
N SER A 255 -4.86 -2.31 -16.04
CA SER A 255 -3.56 -1.73 -15.65
C SER A 255 -3.68 -0.41 -14.88
N VAL A 256 -4.90 0.06 -14.61
CA VAL A 256 -5.18 1.20 -13.76
C VAL A 256 -5.82 0.67 -12.49
N ARG A 257 -5.26 1.01 -11.33
CA ARG A 257 -5.79 0.58 -10.04
C ARG A 257 -5.72 1.70 -9.02
N SER A 258 -6.60 1.66 -8.04
CA SER A 258 -6.61 2.57 -6.90
C SER A 258 -6.56 1.84 -5.57
N LEU A 259 -5.99 2.50 -4.57
CA LEU A 259 -6.11 2.11 -3.16
C LEU A 259 -6.56 3.32 -2.35
N LYS A 260 -7.70 3.19 -1.66
CA LYS A 260 -8.14 4.16 -0.67
C LYS A 260 -7.58 3.79 0.70
N LEU A 261 -6.71 4.63 1.22
CA LEU A 261 -6.05 4.48 2.51
C LEU A 261 -6.88 5.11 3.63
N PHE A 262 -7.04 4.36 4.72
CA PHE A 262 -7.73 4.78 5.92
C PHE A 262 -6.78 4.85 7.12
N GLY A 263 -7.27 5.35 8.25
CA GLY A 263 -6.54 5.28 9.52
C GLY A 263 -6.22 3.83 9.88
N SER A 264 -5.03 3.59 10.43
CA SER A 264 -4.55 2.26 10.77
C SER A 264 -4.25 2.18 12.26
N LEU A 265 -4.99 1.33 12.98
CA LEU A 265 -4.80 1.13 14.41
C LEU A 265 -3.36 0.71 14.73
N VAL A 266 -2.79 -0.21 13.93
CA VAL A 266 -1.40 -0.66 14.10
C VAL A 266 -0.43 0.51 14.04
N VAL A 267 -0.63 1.44 13.08
CA VAL A 267 0.24 2.61 12.92
C VAL A 267 0.03 3.60 14.06
N ALA A 268 -1.23 3.95 14.35
CA ALA A 268 -1.58 4.88 15.40
C ALA A 268 -1.03 4.43 16.76
N PHE A 269 -1.22 3.15 17.09
CA PHE A 269 -0.76 2.57 18.33
C PHE A 269 0.77 2.52 18.42
N SER A 270 1.45 2.13 17.33
CA SER A 270 2.92 2.13 17.28
C SER A 270 3.51 3.53 17.47
N LEU A 271 2.88 4.56 16.91
CA LEU A 271 3.30 5.95 17.10
C LEU A 271 3.18 6.40 18.55
N ILE A 272 2.11 5.99 19.25
CA ILE A 272 1.96 6.26 20.69
C ILE A 272 3.04 5.52 21.48
N GLN A 273 3.22 4.22 21.22
CA GLN A 273 4.20 3.38 21.93
C GLN A 273 5.66 3.80 21.69
N SER A 274 5.97 4.42 20.54
CA SER A 274 7.30 4.96 20.27
C SER A 274 7.67 6.13 21.20
N LYS A 275 6.71 6.67 21.96
CA LYS A 275 6.90 7.77 22.91
C LYS A 275 6.68 7.27 24.34
N GLN A 276 7.44 7.83 25.28
CA GLN A 276 7.36 7.48 26.69
C GLN A 276 6.18 8.21 27.37
N LEU A 277 4.95 7.85 27.01
CA LEU A 277 3.74 8.39 27.65
C LEU A 277 3.35 7.56 28.87
N LEU A 278 2.79 8.24 29.88
CA LEU A 278 2.22 7.66 31.09
C LEU A 278 0.72 7.39 30.86
N GLY A 279 0.31 6.13 30.95
CA GLY A 279 -1.08 5.71 30.79
C GLY A 279 -1.21 4.22 30.51
N THR A 280 -2.42 3.71 30.71
CA THR A 280 -2.77 2.30 30.45
C THR A 280 -2.89 2.03 28.95
N GLU A 281 -2.82 0.75 28.55
CA GLU A 281 -3.05 0.37 27.15
C GLU A 281 -4.46 0.76 26.68
N GLN A 282 -5.47 0.67 27.56
CA GLN A 282 -6.84 1.09 27.25
C GLN A 282 -6.91 2.58 26.90
N GLN A 283 -6.24 3.44 27.67
CA GLN A 283 -6.16 4.88 27.37
C GLN A 283 -5.44 5.15 26.04
N LYS A 284 -4.44 4.34 25.67
CA LYS A 284 -3.78 4.47 24.35
C LYS A 284 -4.72 4.08 23.21
N TYR A 285 -5.53 3.03 23.38
CA TYR A 285 -6.57 2.68 22.40
C TYR A 285 -7.62 3.78 22.28
N GLU A 286 -8.03 4.39 23.39
CA GLU A 286 -8.95 5.53 23.38
C GLU A 286 -8.39 6.73 22.60
N LEU A 287 -7.10 7.03 22.75
CA LEU A 287 -6.43 8.04 21.91
C LEU A 287 -6.41 7.67 20.42
N CYS A 288 -6.23 6.38 20.10
CA CYS A 288 -6.30 5.88 18.73
C CYS A 288 -7.67 6.14 18.12
N ASP A 289 -8.73 5.81 18.84
CA ASP A 289 -10.12 5.99 18.41
C ASP A 289 -10.49 7.48 18.29
N LEU A 290 -10.10 8.33 19.27
CA LEU A 290 -10.30 9.78 19.22
C LEU A 290 -9.67 10.43 17.97
N CYS A 291 -8.57 9.83 17.49
CA CYS A 291 -7.85 10.30 16.31
C CYS A 291 -8.28 9.61 15.01
N ASP A 292 -9.35 8.81 15.00
CA ASP A 292 -9.76 7.96 13.86
C ASP A 292 -8.60 7.10 13.31
N ASN A 293 -7.66 6.71 14.17
CA ASN A 293 -6.43 6.03 13.78
C ASN A 293 -5.56 6.80 12.74
N ASN A 294 -5.73 8.12 12.63
CA ASN A 294 -4.99 8.96 11.68
C ASN A 294 -3.59 9.32 12.23
N PRO A 295 -2.50 8.92 11.57
CA PRO A 295 -1.13 9.17 12.05
C PRO A 295 -0.79 10.64 12.32
N LEU A 296 -1.31 11.58 11.53
CA LEU A 296 -1.05 13.00 11.75
C LEU A 296 -1.79 13.51 13.00
N LYS A 297 -3.06 13.14 13.16
CA LYS A 297 -3.84 13.50 14.36
C LYS A 297 -3.17 12.93 15.63
N ILE A 298 -2.71 11.68 15.57
CA ILE A 298 -1.95 11.04 16.66
C ILE A 298 -0.71 11.84 17.01
N LYS A 299 0.12 12.20 16.02
CA LYS A 299 1.33 13.00 16.27
C LYS A 299 1.03 14.34 16.92
N ILE A 300 -0.07 15.00 16.52
CA ILE A 300 -0.52 16.27 17.11
C ILE A 300 -0.94 16.06 18.57
N VAL A 301 -1.81 15.08 18.85
CA VAL A 301 -2.31 14.79 20.20
C VAL A 301 -1.18 14.36 21.12
N VAL A 302 -0.31 13.45 20.69
CA VAL A 302 0.86 13.00 21.47
C VAL A 302 1.77 14.17 21.82
N ASN A 303 2.01 15.09 20.88
CA ASN A 303 2.79 16.30 21.16
C ASN A 303 2.12 17.22 22.18
N ALA A 304 0.78 17.35 22.14
CA ALA A 304 0.02 18.08 23.13
C ALA A 304 0.11 17.43 24.52
N ILE A 305 -0.03 16.11 24.62
CA ILE A 305 0.10 15.34 25.87
C ILE A 305 1.49 15.57 26.49
N ILE A 306 2.54 15.47 25.69
CA ILE A 306 3.92 15.68 26.17
C ILE A 306 4.10 17.11 26.69
N LYS A 307 3.65 18.12 25.94
CA LYS A 307 3.93 19.53 26.24
C LYS A 307 3.04 20.14 27.32
N LEU A 308 1.77 19.73 27.38
CA LEU A 308 0.75 20.39 28.21
C LEU A 308 0.35 19.53 29.41
N PHE A 309 0.54 18.22 29.33
CA PHE A 309 0.11 17.24 30.35
C PHE A 309 1.26 16.41 30.91
N ASN A 310 2.53 16.80 30.64
CA ASN A 310 3.74 16.11 31.10
C ASN A 310 3.77 14.62 30.74
N GLY A 311 3.22 14.25 29.57
CA GLY A 311 3.20 12.87 29.11
C GLY A 311 2.06 12.01 29.67
N ASP A 312 1.19 12.57 30.53
CA ASP A 312 0.10 11.85 31.18
C ASP A 312 -1.17 11.83 30.30
N ILE A 313 -1.54 10.64 29.83
CA ILE A 313 -2.69 10.44 28.94
C ILE A 313 -4.01 10.67 29.68
N ASP A 314 -4.10 10.27 30.96
CA ASP A 314 -5.34 10.37 31.73
C ASP A 314 -5.75 11.84 31.92
N LYS A 315 -4.78 12.69 32.23
CA LYS A 315 -5.01 14.14 32.37
C LYS A 315 -5.48 14.79 31.07
N TYR A 316 -5.00 14.32 29.93
CA TYR A 316 -5.45 14.82 28.64
C TYR A 316 -6.90 14.40 28.36
N LEU A 317 -7.20 13.11 28.50
CA LEU A 317 -8.53 12.56 28.23
C LEU A 317 -9.61 13.20 29.12
N THR A 318 -9.32 13.35 30.42
CA THR A 318 -10.22 14.01 31.38
C THR A 318 -10.47 15.48 31.04
N HIS A 319 -9.45 16.22 30.58
CA HIS A 319 -9.60 17.60 30.15
C HIS A 319 -10.41 17.76 28.85
N THR A 320 -10.31 16.81 27.92
CA THR A 320 -11.05 16.84 26.66
C THR A 320 -12.50 16.37 26.77
N ALA A 321 -12.85 15.66 27.85
CA ALA A 321 -14.20 15.18 28.11
C ALA A 321 -15.11 16.23 28.78
N SER A 322 -14.53 17.33 29.26
CA SER A 322 -15.21 18.47 29.92
C SER A 322 -15.39 19.65 28.99
#